data_AF-A0A171ATB4-F1
#
_entry.id   AF-A0A171ATB4-F1
#
_cell.length_a   1.000
_cell.length_b   1.000
_cell.length_c   1.000
_cell.angle_alpha   90.00
_cell.angle_beta   90.00
_cell.angle_gamma   90.00
#
_symmetry.space_group_name_H-M   'P 1'
#
loop_
_entity.id
_entity.type
_entity.pdbx_description
1 polymer ?
#
loop_
_entity_poly.entity_id
_entity_poly.type
_entity_poly.pdbx_seq_one_letter_code
_entity_poly.pdbx_strand_id
1 'polypeptide(L)'
;MKRTLFFLFVAGIISISSLHAQQLYAGMGGIKTHFQIYSDTTNLEVTDQILIKQAEKKSYLDAVYQAGYGYGYESYHLEFVTNKALIVENFKKRAGRDNEKKIKMIFIDANHKELATVTRPFSSTNSTSSSQPDNNCTFYSIDLINIPLLLLDKTATINLIALEAI
;
A
#
# COMPACT_ATOMS: atom_id res chain seq x y z
N MET A 1 -10.89 -2.76 -57.24
CA MET A 1 -10.21 -3.55 -56.19
C MET A 1 -9.20 -2.76 -55.36
N LYS A 2 -8.19 -2.08 -55.94
CA LYS A 2 -7.13 -1.39 -55.13
C LYS A 2 -7.64 -0.31 -54.16
N ARG A 3 -8.69 0.44 -54.53
CA ARG A 3 -9.30 1.48 -53.66
C ARG A 3 -10.08 0.91 -52.46
N THR A 4 -10.67 -0.27 -52.60
CA THR A 4 -11.44 -0.94 -51.55
C THR A 4 -10.53 -1.51 -50.45
N LEU A 5 -9.34 -2.02 -50.85
CA LEU A 5 -8.34 -2.53 -49.92
C LEU A 5 -7.77 -1.43 -49.01
N PHE A 6 -7.54 -0.24 -49.57
CA PHE A 6 -7.05 0.91 -48.82
C PHE A 6 -8.06 1.38 -47.75
N PHE A 7 -9.35 1.43 -48.08
CA PHE A 7 -10.40 1.79 -47.12
C PHE A 7 -10.50 0.79 -45.95
N LEU A 8 -10.36 -0.51 -46.21
CA LEU A 8 -10.32 -1.54 -45.17
C LEU A 8 -9.10 -1.38 -44.25
N PHE A 9 -7.95 -1.01 -44.82
CA PHE A 9 -6.73 -0.80 -44.04
C PHE A 9 -6.83 0.42 -43.12
N VAL A 10 -7.38 1.53 -43.61
CA VAL A 10 -7.58 2.76 -42.81
C VAL A 10 -8.64 2.54 -41.71
N ALA A 11 -9.74 1.85 -42.02
CA ALA A 11 -10.77 1.52 -41.03
C ALA A 11 -10.20 0.63 -39.90
N GLY A 12 -9.34 -0.34 -40.24
CA GLY A 12 -8.69 -1.21 -39.26
C GLY A 12 -7.78 -0.47 -38.28
N ILE A 13 -7.01 0.52 -38.74
CA ILE A 13 -6.07 1.30 -37.90
C ILE A 13 -6.82 2.15 -36.85
N ILE A 14 -7.98 2.69 -37.20
CA ILE A 14 -8.78 3.53 -36.29
C ILE A 14 -9.37 2.66 -35.16
N SER A 15 -9.70 1.39 -35.42
CA SER A 15 -10.25 0.48 -34.42
C SER A 15 -9.23 0.00 -33.36
N ILE A 16 -7.92 0.08 -33.65
CA ILE A 16 -6.85 -0.34 -32.71
C ILE A 16 -6.48 0.80 -31.74
N SER A 17 -6.98 2.01 -31.97
CA SER A 17 -6.62 3.21 -31.22
C SER A 17 -7.33 3.32 -29.86
N SER A 18 -8.25 2.42 -29.54
CA SER A 18 -8.94 2.37 -28.24
C SER A 18 -8.29 1.40 -27.25
N LEU A 19 -6.96 1.27 -27.30
CA LEU A 19 -6.18 0.71 -26.19
C LEU A 19 -6.36 1.61 -24.97
N HIS A 20 -7.42 1.34 -24.21
CA HIS A 20 -7.58 1.92 -22.89
C HIS A 20 -6.32 1.57 -22.12
N ALA A 21 -5.62 2.57 -21.59
CA ALA A 21 -4.52 2.35 -20.67
C ALA A 21 -5.07 1.54 -19.50
N GLN A 22 -4.87 0.22 -19.55
CA GLN A 22 -5.38 -0.68 -18.53
C GLN A 22 -4.65 -0.31 -17.24
N GLN A 23 -5.41 -0.08 -16.19
CA GLN A 23 -4.82 0.24 -14.90
C GLN A 23 -3.86 -0.88 -14.51
N LEU A 24 -2.57 -0.56 -14.37
CA LEU A 24 -1.49 -1.55 -14.20
C LEU A 24 -1.78 -2.51 -13.05
N TYR A 25 -2.34 -2.00 -11.96
CA TYR A 25 -2.70 -2.80 -10.80
C TYR A 25 -3.73 -3.90 -11.13
N ALA A 26 -4.67 -3.66 -12.04
CA ALA A 26 -5.70 -4.64 -12.40
C ALA A 26 -5.07 -5.85 -13.10
N GLY A 27 -4.05 -5.62 -13.96
CA GLY A 27 -3.27 -6.69 -14.58
C GLY A 27 -2.40 -7.47 -13.58
N MET A 28 -2.07 -6.86 -12.45
CA MET A 28 -1.28 -7.47 -11.37
C MET A 28 -2.14 -8.11 -10.27
N GLY A 29 -3.46 -8.19 -10.44
CA GLY A 29 -4.37 -8.74 -9.43
C GLY A 29 -4.63 -7.82 -8.23
N GLY A 30 -4.39 -6.51 -8.39
CA GLY A 30 -4.76 -5.49 -7.42
C GLY A 30 -6.27 -5.27 -7.36
N ILE A 31 -6.79 -5.14 -6.14
CA ILE A 31 -8.20 -4.92 -5.83
C ILE A 31 -8.35 -3.49 -5.32
N LYS A 32 -9.16 -2.68 -6.00
CA LYS A 32 -9.47 -1.32 -5.53
C LYS A 32 -10.30 -1.40 -4.25
N THR A 33 -9.93 -0.63 -3.24
CA THR A 33 -10.61 -0.57 -1.94
C THR A 33 -11.12 0.85 -1.66
N HIS A 34 -11.92 1.03 -0.60
CA HIS A 34 -12.48 2.35 -0.23
C HIS A 34 -12.57 2.53 1.30
N PHE A 35 -11.59 2.01 2.02
CA PHE A 35 -11.45 2.20 3.46
C PHE A 35 -11.29 3.68 3.79
N GLN A 36 -11.95 4.12 4.85
CA GLN A 36 -11.59 5.39 5.48
C GLN A 36 -10.34 5.17 6.33
N ILE A 37 -9.23 5.82 5.99
CA ILE A 37 -7.98 5.67 6.72
C ILE A 37 -7.75 6.90 7.61
N TYR A 38 -7.59 6.64 8.90
CA TYR A 38 -7.27 7.64 9.90
C TYR A 38 -5.86 7.44 10.44
N SER A 39 -5.16 8.52 10.72
CA SER A 39 -3.97 8.55 11.56
C SER A 39 -4.38 9.17 12.90
N ASP A 40 -4.54 8.33 13.91
CA ASP A 40 -5.09 8.68 15.22
C ASP A 40 -6.48 9.33 15.13
N THR A 41 -6.56 10.65 15.19
CA THR A 41 -7.81 11.43 15.08
C THR A 41 -7.97 12.10 13.71
N THR A 42 -6.95 12.05 12.85
CA THR A 42 -6.91 12.76 11.57
C THR A 42 -7.32 11.86 10.42
N ASN A 43 -8.39 12.21 9.70
CA ASN A 43 -8.73 11.56 8.44
C ASN A 43 -7.68 11.92 7.38
N LEU A 44 -7.06 10.90 6.78
CA LEU A 44 -5.98 11.08 5.81
C LEU A 44 -6.48 11.53 4.42
N GLU A 45 -7.78 11.51 4.12
CA GLU A 45 -8.31 11.92 2.81
C GLU A 45 -7.61 11.17 1.66
N VAL A 46 -7.61 9.84 1.76
CA VAL A 46 -6.97 8.95 0.79
C VAL A 46 -7.61 9.10 -0.59
N THR A 47 -6.79 9.34 -1.62
CA THR A 47 -7.26 9.54 -3.00
C THR A 47 -7.30 8.23 -3.80
N ASP A 48 -6.29 7.37 -3.60
CA ASP A 48 -6.13 6.06 -4.24
C ASP A 48 -5.53 5.08 -3.21
N GLN A 49 -5.54 3.76 -3.46
CA GLN A 49 -6.62 2.94 -2.93
C GLN A 49 -6.58 1.48 -3.37
N ILE A 50 -5.49 0.73 -3.17
CA ILE A 50 -5.41 -0.66 -3.67
C ILE A 50 -4.92 -1.66 -2.63
N LEU A 51 -5.51 -2.86 -2.66
CA LEU A 51 -4.98 -4.05 -2.03
C LEU A 51 -4.27 -4.87 -3.12
N ILE A 52 -2.99 -5.15 -2.98
CA ILE A 52 -2.22 -5.85 -4.01
C ILE A 52 -1.34 -6.93 -3.38
N LYS A 53 -1.20 -8.06 -4.06
CA LYS A 53 -0.31 -9.13 -3.62
C LYS A 53 1.09 -8.86 -4.14
N GLN A 54 2.09 -8.87 -3.25
CA GLN A 54 3.48 -8.60 -3.59
C GLN A 54 4.39 -9.71 -3.08
N ALA A 55 5.53 -9.89 -3.76
CA ALA A 55 6.60 -10.75 -3.31
C ALA A 55 7.53 -9.94 -2.40
N GLU A 56 7.64 -10.36 -1.15
CA GLU A 56 8.51 -9.79 -0.13
C GLU A 56 9.79 -10.59 -0.01
N LYS A 57 10.90 -9.91 0.27
CA LYS A 57 12.19 -10.53 0.55
C LYS A 57 12.77 -9.96 1.83
N LYS A 58 13.21 -10.84 2.73
CA LYS A 58 13.94 -10.46 3.93
C LYS A 58 15.27 -11.20 3.95
N SER A 59 16.33 -10.47 4.23
CA SER A 59 17.68 -11.01 4.38
C SER A 59 18.21 -10.60 5.74
N TYR A 60 18.71 -11.58 6.50
CA TYR A 60 19.45 -11.35 7.72
C TYR A 60 20.94 -11.60 7.45
N LEU A 61 21.77 -10.63 7.80
CA LEU A 61 23.22 -10.72 7.74
C LEU A 61 23.75 -10.59 9.16
N ASP A 62 24.43 -11.62 9.63
CA ASP A 62 25.17 -11.57 10.88
C ASP A 62 26.56 -10.96 10.61
N ALA A 63 26.76 -9.74 11.08
CA ALA A 63 28.02 -9.03 10.90
C ALA A 63 29.19 -9.66 11.68
N VAL A 64 28.92 -10.44 12.73
CA VAL A 64 29.93 -11.09 13.57
C VAL A 64 30.40 -12.39 12.95
N TYR A 65 29.47 -13.21 12.45
CA TYR A 65 29.78 -14.53 11.89
C TYR A 65 29.95 -14.54 10.36
N GLN A 66 29.76 -13.40 9.68
CA GLN A 66 29.76 -13.28 8.21
C GLN A 66 28.85 -14.30 7.51
N ALA A 67 27.82 -14.76 8.21
CA ALA A 67 26.83 -15.71 7.72
C ALA A 67 25.49 -14.99 7.58
N GLY A 68 24.68 -15.39 6.61
CA GLY A 68 23.38 -14.81 6.38
C GLY A 68 22.39 -15.82 5.85
N TYR A 69 21.11 -15.56 6.07
CA TYR A 69 20.02 -16.29 5.46
C TYR A 69 19.01 -15.31 4.89
N GLY A 70 18.40 -15.70 3.77
CA GLY A 70 17.34 -14.95 3.12
C GLY A 70 16.11 -15.84 2.97
N TYR A 71 14.94 -15.22 3.02
CA TYR A 71 13.69 -15.87 2.68
C TYR A 71 12.80 -14.90 1.90
N GLY A 72 12.00 -15.48 1.01
CA GLY A 72 10.96 -14.77 0.27
C GLY A 72 9.59 -15.29 0.69
N TYR A 73 8.60 -14.42 0.69
CA TYR A 73 7.20 -14.78 0.89
C TYR A 73 6.31 -13.88 0.04
N GLU A 74 5.03 -14.23 -0.08
CA GLU A 74 4.06 -13.33 -0.68
C GLU A 74 3.11 -12.83 0.41
N SER A 75 2.79 -11.54 0.35
CA SER A 75 1.85 -10.88 1.26
C SER A 75 0.93 -9.96 0.50
N TYR A 76 -0.25 -9.70 1.08
CA TYR A 76 -1.09 -8.60 0.62
C TYR A 76 -0.61 -7.30 1.24
N HIS A 77 -0.57 -6.26 0.43
CA HIS A 77 -0.20 -4.91 0.83
C HIS A 77 -1.38 -3.99 0.61
N LEU A 78 -1.67 -3.15 1.60
CA LEU A 78 -2.55 -2.00 1.41
C LEU A 78 -1.67 -0.84 0.94
N GLU A 79 -1.88 -0.42 -0.30
CA GLU A 79 -1.22 0.75 -0.86
C GLU A 79 -2.22 1.89 -1.02
N PHE A 80 -1.82 3.06 -0.56
CA PHE A 80 -2.67 4.23 -0.62
C PHE A 80 -1.88 5.53 -0.75
N VAL A 81 -2.57 6.55 -1.21
CA VAL A 81 -2.04 7.86 -1.54
C VAL A 81 -2.78 8.91 -0.73
N THR A 82 -2.05 9.82 -0.10
CA THR A 82 -2.62 10.93 0.67
C THR A 82 -1.74 12.18 0.60
N ASN A 83 -2.37 13.34 0.77
CA ASN A 83 -1.69 14.63 0.90
C ASN A 83 -1.42 15.03 2.35
N LYS A 84 -1.85 14.20 3.31
CA LYS A 84 -1.67 14.41 4.74
C LYS A 84 -0.60 13.46 5.25
N ALA A 85 0.36 14.02 5.97
CA ALA A 85 1.38 13.22 6.65
C ALA A 85 0.69 12.30 7.66
N LEU A 86 1.06 11.02 7.62
CA LEU A 86 0.77 10.10 8.71
C LEU A 86 1.49 10.66 9.94
N ILE A 87 0.83 10.84 11.10
CA ILE A 87 1.45 11.42 12.32
C ILE A 87 2.72 10.66 12.73
N VAL A 88 2.80 9.43 12.27
CA VAL A 88 3.89 8.45 12.35
C VAL A 88 5.14 8.87 11.52
N GLU A 89 5.11 9.92 10.70
CA GLU A 89 6.27 10.41 9.92
C GLU A 89 7.30 11.18 10.75
N ASN A 90 6.98 11.60 11.99
CA ASN A 90 7.94 12.28 12.87
C ASN A 90 9.04 11.35 13.45
N PHE A 91 9.19 10.15 12.91
CA PHE A 91 10.10 9.13 13.43
C PHE A 91 11.48 9.19 12.78
N LYS A 92 12.42 9.82 13.49
CA LYS A 92 13.85 9.68 13.18
C LYS A 92 14.28 8.22 13.40
N LYS A 93 14.63 7.52 12.32
CA LYS A 93 15.28 6.20 12.35
C LYS A 93 16.61 6.34 13.10
N ARG A 94 16.72 5.78 14.32
CA ARG A 94 18.00 5.67 15.03
C ARG A 94 18.67 4.36 14.61
N ALA A 95 19.96 4.41 14.29
CA ALA A 95 20.75 3.22 14.04
C ALA A 95 21.13 2.57 15.37
N GLY A 96 20.86 1.27 15.51
CA GLY A 96 21.22 0.47 16.69
C GLY A 96 20.12 0.41 17.75
N ARG A 97 19.75 -0.84 18.10
CA ARG A 97 18.58 -1.29 18.88
C ARG A 97 17.27 -1.17 18.13
N ASP A 98 16.42 -2.17 18.36
CA ASP A 98 15.11 -2.35 17.74
C ASP A 98 14.40 -1.02 17.53
N ASN A 99 13.85 -0.82 16.34
CA ASN A 99 12.79 0.18 16.20
C ASN A 99 11.60 -0.32 17.03
N GLU A 100 11.63 -0.08 18.34
CA GLU A 100 10.59 -0.45 19.31
C GLU A 100 9.25 0.23 18.99
N LYS A 101 9.26 1.20 18.07
CA LYS A 101 8.10 1.91 17.56
C LYS A 101 7.22 0.98 16.75
N LYS A 102 5.98 0.87 17.18
CA LYS A 102 4.96 0.04 16.54
C LYS A 102 3.83 0.91 16.03
N ILE A 103 3.22 0.48 14.95
CA ILE A 103 1.94 0.99 14.46
C ILE A 103 0.85 0.02 14.93
N LYS A 104 -0.16 0.55 15.62
CA LYS A 104 -1.39 -0.16 15.96
C LYS A 104 -2.41 0.15 14.87
N MET A 105 -2.95 -0.89 14.26
CA MET A 105 -4.00 -0.82 13.26
C MET A 105 -5.29 -1.33 13.87
N ILE A 106 -6.33 -0.51 13.88
CA ILE A 106 -7.66 -0.87 14.38
C ILE A 106 -8.60 -0.94 13.18
N PHE A 107 -9.18 -2.12 12.95
CA PHE A 107 -10.12 -2.39 11.87
C PHE A 107 -11.54 -2.24 12.41
N ILE A 108 -12.34 -1.40 11.79
CA ILE A 108 -13.67 -1.00 12.28
C ILE A 108 -14.69 -1.22 11.15
N ASP A 109 -15.85 -1.77 11.48
CA ASP A 109 -16.93 -1.98 10.51
C ASP A 109 -17.77 -0.72 10.26
N ALA A 110 -18.74 -0.83 9.34
CA ALA A 110 -19.64 0.28 8.99
C ALA A 110 -20.57 0.73 10.13
N ASN A 111 -20.73 -0.08 11.17
CA ASN A 111 -21.51 0.25 12.38
C ASN A 111 -20.62 0.81 13.50
N HIS A 112 -19.38 1.18 13.20
CA HIS A 112 -18.38 1.65 14.15
C HIS A 112 -17.98 0.63 15.23
N LYS A 113 -18.15 -0.67 14.95
CA LYS A 113 -17.69 -1.74 15.82
C LYS A 113 -16.26 -2.14 15.47
N GLU A 114 -15.38 -2.19 16.47
CA GLU A 114 -14.04 -2.76 16.30
C GLU A 114 -14.14 -4.26 15.96
N LEU A 115 -13.53 -4.63 14.82
CA LEU A 115 -13.44 -6.00 14.34
C LEU A 115 -12.15 -6.67 14.82
N ALA A 116 -11.03 -5.93 14.77
CA ALA A 116 -9.72 -6.43 15.21
C ALA A 116 -8.75 -5.27 15.48
N THR A 117 -7.77 -5.55 16.33
CA THR A 117 -6.60 -4.70 16.57
C THR A 117 -5.34 -5.51 16.26
N VAL A 118 -4.44 -4.95 15.45
CA VAL A 118 -3.15 -5.58 15.14
C VAL A 118 -2.02 -4.59 15.31
N THR A 119 -0.93 -5.02 15.92
CA THR A 119 0.27 -4.22 16.11
C THR A 119 1.40 -4.72 15.22
N ARG A 120 2.11 -3.81 14.56
CA ARG A 120 3.23 -4.10 13.66
C ARG A 120 4.43 -3.18 13.94
N PRO A 121 5.68 -3.64 13.72
CA PRO A 121 6.83 -2.75 13.72
C PRO A 121 6.64 -1.66 12.66
N PHE A 122 7.02 -0.41 12.94
CA PHE A 122 6.88 0.66 11.95
C PHE A 122 7.69 0.38 10.67
N SER A 123 8.75 -0.41 10.75
CA SER A 123 9.54 -0.84 9.60
C SER A 123 8.78 -1.70 8.58
N SER A 124 7.55 -2.15 8.87
CA SER A 124 6.69 -2.82 7.89
C SER A 124 5.83 -1.85 7.07
N THR A 125 5.94 -0.55 7.32
CA THR A 125 5.32 0.50 6.52
C THR A 125 6.40 1.16 5.68
N ASN A 126 6.25 1.06 4.36
CA ASN A 126 7.08 1.81 3.41
C ASN A 126 6.36 3.10 3.04
N SER A 127 7.12 4.19 2.87
CA SER A 127 6.59 5.42 2.31
C SER A 127 7.51 5.98 1.24
N THR A 128 6.94 6.67 0.28
CA THR A 128 7.66 7.43 -0.74
C THR A 128 6.90 8.73 -0.97
N SER A 129 7.57 9.86 -0.81
CA SER A 129 6.98 11.18 -1.02
C SER A 129 7.56 11.85 -2.26
N SER A 130 6.75 12.67 -2.91
CA SER A 130 7.22 13.58 -3.95
C SER A 130 8.16 14.63 -3.33
N SER A 131 9.26 14.92 -4.00
CA SER A 131 10.19 16.00 -3.61
C SER A 131 9.76 17.38 -4.12
N GLN A 132 8.65 17.46 -4.86
CA GLN A 132 8.16 18.72 -5.40
C GLN A 132 7.49 19.57 -4.31
N PRO A 133 7.86 20.85 -4.16
CA PRO A 133 7.36 21.73 -3.10
C PRO A 133 5.84 21.99 -3.14
N ASP A 134 5.22 21.83 -4.32
CA ASP A 134 3.79 22.09 -4.53
C ASP A 134 2.92 20.83 -4.51
N ASN A 135 3.52 19.64 -4.30
CA ASN A 135 2.81 18.37 -4.35
C ASN A 135 3.22 17.47 -3.18
N ASN A 136 2.52 17.61 -2.06
CA ASN A 136 2.73 16.84 -0.81
C ASN A 136 2.08 15.45 -0.87
N CYS A 137 2.12 14.81 -2.03
CA CYS A 137 1.59 13.48 -2.21
C CYS A 137 2.58 12.45 -1.63
N THR A 138 2.11 11.68 -0.65
CA THR A 138 2.85 10.57 -0.07
C THR A 138 2.14 9.25 -0.37
N PHE A 139 2.92 8.31 -0.89
CA PHE A 139 2.54 6.93 -1.15
C PHE A 139 2.93 6.10 0.05
N TYR A 140 1.99 5.33 0.60
CA TYR A 140 2.23 4.38 1.68
C TYR A 140 1.94 2.97 1.21
N SER A 141 2.72 2.01 1.70
CA SER A 141 2.51 0.57 1.52
C SER A 141 2.64 -0.11 2.88
N ILE A 142 1.58 -0.77 3.33
CA ILE A 142 1.52 -1.50 4.60
C ILE A 142 1.37 -2.98 4.32
N ASP A 143 2.33 -3.78 4.77
CA ASP A 143 2.26 -5.25 4.74
C ASP A 143 1.13 -5.75 5.67
N LEU A 144 0.16 -6.44 5.08
CA LEU A 144 -0.98 -7.05 5.78
C LEU A 144 -0.75 -8.54 6.09
N ILE A 145 0.50 -8.98 6.23
CA ILE A 145 0.83 -10.34 6.66
C ILE A 145 0.00 -10.73 7.90
N ASN A 146 -0.57 -11.93 7.85
CA ASN A 146 -1.46 -12.49 8.89
C ASN A 146 -2.75 -11.68 9.16
N ILE A 147 -3.18 -10.79 8.26
CA ILE A 147 -4.51 -10.17 8.29
C ILE A 147 -5.45 -10.98 7.39
N PRO A 148 -6.54 -11.57 7.91
CA PRO A 148 -7.48 -12.32 7.07
C PRO A 148 -8.19 -11.43 6.06
N LEU A 149 -8.32 -11.88 4.81
CA LEU A 149 -9.06 -11.13 3.78
C LEU A 149 -10.54 -10.90 4.16
N LEU A 150 -11.16 -11.86 4.85
CA LEU A 150 -12.53 -11.72 5.37
C LEU A 150 -12.69 -10.60 6.42
N LEU A 151 -11.60 -10.26 7.14
CA LEU A 151 -11.60 -9.11 8.04
C LEU A 151 -11.60 -7.80 7.22
N LEU A 152 -10.76 -7.73 6.18
CA LEU A 152 -10.69 -6.58 5.28
C LEU A 152 -12.01 -6.34 4.55
N ASP A 153 -12.68 -7.40 4.10
CA ASP A 153 -13.98 -7.33 3.42
C ASP A 153 -15.08 -6.68 4.28
N LYS A 154 -15.00 -6.85 5.60
CA LYS A 154 -15.94 -6.26 6.57
C LYS A 154 -15.50 -4.90 7.10
N THR A 155 -14.29 -4.46 6.78
CA THR A 155 -13.72 -3.23 7.31
C THR A 155 -14.23 -2.04 6.52
N ALA A 156 -14.77 -1.04 7.21
CA ALA A 156 -15.09 0.27 6.63
C ALA A 156 -13.98 1.29 6.93
N THR A 157 -13.39 1.23 8.13
CA THR A 157 -12.41 2.20 8.61
C THR A 157 -11.18 1.50 9.18
N ILE A 158 -10.00 2.02 8.86
CA ILE A 158 -8.72 1.61 9.45
C ILE A 158 -8.15 2.80 10.22
N ASN A 159 -8.00 2.67 11.54
CA ASN A 159 -7.32 3.67 12.36
C ASN A 159 -5.89 3.25 12.67
N LEU A 160 -4.94 4.11 12.34
CA LEU A 160 -3.50 3.92 12.51
C LEU A 160 -3.01 4.77 13.68
N ILE A 161 -2.51 4.12 14.72
CA ILE A 161 -2.03 4.78 15.95
C ILE A 161 -0.55 4.46 16.16
N ALA A 162 0.25 5.51 16.37
CA ALA A 162 1.63 5.38 16.81
C ALA A 162 1.69 4.86 18.26
N LEU A 163 2.48 3.82 18.50
CA LEU A 163 2.86 3.40 19.84
C LEU A 163 4.32 3.77 20.09
N GLU A 164 4.55 4.53 21.16
CA GLU A 164 5.89 4.74 21.70
C GLU A 164 6.36 3.49 22.45
N ALA A 165 7.67 3.30 22.50
CA ALA A 165 8.27 2.30 23.37
C ALA A 165 8.12 2.75 24.83
N ILE A 166 7.71 1.84 25.71
CA ILE A 166 7.63 2.05 27.16
C ILE A 166 9.03 1.87 27.76
#